data_AF-A0A920G7X0-F1
#
_entry.id   AF-A0A920G7X0-F1
#
_cell.length_a   1.000
_cell.length_b   1.000
_cell.length_c   1.000
_cell.angle_alpha   90.00
_cell.angle_beta   90.00
_cell.angle_gamma   90.00
#
_symmetry.space_group_name_H-M   'P 1'
#
loop_
_entity.id
_entity.type
_entity.pdbx_description
1 polymer ?
#
loop_
_entity_poly.entity_id
_entity_poly.type
_entity_poly.pdbx_seq_one_letter_code
_entity_poly.pdbx_strand_id
1 'polypeptide(L)' 'MKKNGSQDFSFIENVFKNAKKGPIYIIKSTVLPGSTKLLQSKFNNLDIVFSPEFLTERTAKLDMLTQTRIIFGGEKI' A
#
# COMPACT_ATOMS: atom_id res chain seq x y z
N MET A 1 0.87 -14.95 -2.89
CA MET A 1 1.58 -15.20 -4.16
C MET A 1 0.85 -16.28 -4.93
N LYS A 2 0.76 -16.13 -6.25
CA LYS A 2 0.16 -17.16 -7.12
C LYS A 2 1.19 -18.26 -7.41
N LYS A 3 0.73 -19.41 -7.90
CA LYS A 3 1.60 -20.56 -8.24
C LYS A 3 2.68 -20.23 -9.28
N ASN A 4 2.45 -19.22 -10.12
CA ASN A 4 3.41 -18.74 -11.12
C ASN A 4 4.42 -17.71 -10.57
N GLY A 5 4.49 -17.50 -9.25
CA GLY A 5 5.38 -16.54 -8.62
C GLY A 5 4.92 -15.09 -8.68
N SER A 6 3.84 -14.77 -9.41
CA SER A 6 3.30 -13.41 -9.42
C SER A 6 2.71 -13.03 -8.06
N GLN A 7 2.82 -11.74 -7.73
CA GLN A 7 2.20 -11.19 -6.53
C GLN A 7 0.68 -11.30 -6.63
N ASP A 8 0.04 -11.63 -5.50
CA ASP A 8 -1.42 -11.70 -5.42
C ASP A 8 -1.96 -10.42 -4.78
N PHE A 9 -2.80 -9.69 -5.52
CA PHE A 9 -3.43 -8.44 -5.07
C PHE A 9 -4.86 -8.64 -4.55
N SER A 10 -5.37 -9.88 -4.51
CA SER A 10 -6.77 -10.19 -4.18
C SER A 10 -7.27 -9.50 -2.90
N PHE A 11 -6.46 -9.50 -1.83
CA PHE A 11 -6.80 -8.84 -0.57
C PHE A 11 -6.87 -7.32 -0.67
N ILE A 12 -5.90 -6.68 -1.33
CA ILE A 12 -5.88 -5.23 -1.52
C ILE A 12 -7.08 -4.81 -2.38
N GLU A 13 -7.34 -5.54 -3.46
CA GLU A 13 -8.48 -5.27 -4.34
C GLU A 13 -9.82 -5.45 -3.61
N ASN A 14 -9.93 -6.44 -2.72
CA ASN A 14 -11.16 -6.66 -1.96
C ASN A 14 -11.45 -5.49 -1.00
N VAL A 15 -10.42 -4.88 -0.41
CA VAL A 15 -10.57 -3.67 0.40
C VAL A 15 -11.05 -2.50 -0.46
N PHE A 16 -10.41 -2.25 -1.60
CA PHE A 16 -10.75 -1.11 -2.45
C PHE A 16 -12.09 -1.22 -3.17
N LYS A 17 -12.59 -2.43 -3.42
CA LYS A 17 -13.96 -2.63 -3.93
C LYS A 17 -15.04 -2.05 -3.01
N ASN A 18 -14.77 -2.02 -1.70
CA ASN A 18 -15.70 -1.53 -0.68
C ASN A 18 -15.32 -0.14 -0.13
N ALA A 19 -14.28 0.47 -0.69
CA ALA A 19 -13.79 1.78 -0.29
C ALA A 19 -14.69 2.91 -0.83
N LYS A 20 -14.70 4.03 -0.11
CA LYS A 20 -15.47 5.23 -0.48
C LYS A 20 -14.54 6.31 -0.95
N LYS A 21 -15.02 7.17 -1.86
CA LYS A 21 -14.29 8.38 -2.27
C LYS A 21 -14.18 9.36 -1.10
N GLY A 22 -13.07 10.08 -1.01
CA GLY A 22 -12.84 11.16 -0.04
C GLY A 22 -11.61 10.95 0.85
N PRO A 23 -11.46 9.78 1.52
CA PRO A 23 -10.26 9.47 2.27
C PRO A 23 -9.05 9.20 1.38
N ILE A 24 -7.86 9.46 1.93
CA ILE A 24 -6.59 9.02 1.36
C ILE A 24 -6.29 7.61 1.89
N TYR A 25 -6.15 6.66 0.98
CA TYR A 25 -5.84 5.25 1.27
C TYR A 25 -4.34 5.00 1.17
N ILE A 26 -3.73 4.58 2.29
CA ILE A 26 -2.29 4.29 2.35
C ILE A 26 -2.07 2.78 2.28
N ILE A 27 -1.40 2.32 1.23
CA ILE A 27 -0.91 0.94 1.15
C ILE A 27 0.38 0.83 1.95
N LYS A 28 0.33 0.04 3.03
CA LYS A 28 1.50 -0.37 3.83
C LYS A 28 2.06 -1.73 3.40
N SER A 29 1.19 -2.62 2.92
CA SER A 29 1.58 -3.94 2.43
C SER A 29 2.66 -3.85 1.36
N THR A 30 3.65 -4.73 1.42
CA THR A 30 4.70 -4.83 0.41
C THR A 30 4.10 -5.11 -0.97
N VAL A 31 4.32 -4.21 -1.92
CA VAL A 31 3.90 -4.34 -3.31
C VAL A 31 5.08 -4.16 -4.25
N LEU A 32 5.01 -4.75 -5.45
CA LEU A 32 6.02 -4.55 -6.48
C LEU A 32 6.00 -3.10 -7.01
N PRO A 33 7.14 -2.60 -7.51
CA PRO A 33 7.16 -1.32 -8.22
C PRO A 33 6.13 -1.28 -9.36
N GLY A 34 5.40 -0.17 -9.46
CA GLY A 34 4.32 0.00 -10.44
C GLY A 34 2.94 -0.49 -9.99
N SER A 35 2.84 -1.29 -8.92
CA SER A 35 1.54 -1.79 -8.43
C SER A 35 0.60 -0.69 -7.94
N THR A 36 1.12 0.34 -7.26
CA THR A 36 0.30 1.47 -6.82
C THR A 36 -0.30 2.23 -8.00
N LYS A 37 0.49 2.45 -9.07
CA LYS A 37 0.00 3.08 -10.30
C LYS A 37 -1.09 2.25 -10.97
N LEU A 38 -0.91 0.93 -11.03
CA LEU A 38 -1.93 0.00 -11.54
C LEU A 38 -3.24 0.09 -10.73
N LEU A 39 -3.14 0.13 -9.40
CA LEU A 39 -4.30 0.23 -8.51
C LEU A 39 -5.01 1.58 -8.63
N GLN A 40 -4.27 2.69 -8.74
CA GLN A 40 -4.82 4.01 -9.01
C GLN A 40 -5.60 4.04 -10.34
N SER A 41 -5.06 3.43 -11.41
CA SER A 41 -5.78 3.34 -12.69
C SER A 41 -7.04 2.48 -12.60
N LYS A 42 -7.02 1.41 -11.80
CA LYS A 42 -8.18 0.51 -11.60
C LYS A 42 -9.27 1.14 -10.73
N PHE A 43 -8.89 1.92 -9.73
CA PHE A 43 -9.79 2.58 -8.77
C PHE A 43 -9.63 4.11 -8.87
N ASN A 44 -9.93 4.66 -10.06
CA ASN A 44 -9.69 6.06 -10.41
C ASN A 44 -10.41 7.11 -9.54
N ASN A 45 -11.37 6.67 -8.73
CA ASN A 45 -12.16 7.51 -7.83
C ASN A 45 -11.63 7.52 -6.40
N LEU A 46 -10.54 6.80 -6.12
CA LEU A 46 -9.90 6.70 -4.80
C LEU A 46 -8.52 7.34 -4.83
N ASP A 47 -8.20 8.09 -3.77
CA ASP A 47 -6.87 8.66 -3.59
C ASP A 47 -5.97 7.61 -2.91
N ILE A 48 -5.16 6.91 -3.70
CA ILE A 48 -4.32 5.81 -3.23
C ILE A 48 -2.85 6.25 -3.22
N VAL A 49 -2.18 6.06 -2.10
CA VAL A 49 -0.74 6.34 -1.90
C VAL A 49 -0.04 5.13 -1.32
N PHE A 50 1.24 4.98 -1.62
CA PHE A 50 2.07 3.93 -1.02
C PHE A 50 2.97 4.52 0.06
N SER A 51 3.07 3.85 1.20
CA SER A 51 4.06 4.17 2.22
C SER A 51 4.67 2.88 2.73
N PRO A 52 5.91 2.54 2.35
CA PRO A 52 6.53 1.28 2.75
C PRO A 52 6.63 1.17 4.28
N GLU A 53 6.71 -0.06 4.77
CA GLU A 53 7.01 -0.38 6.16
C GLU A 53 8.38 -1.05 6.28
N PHE A 54 9.16 -0.64 7.27
CA PHE A 54 10.52 -1.14 7.53
C PHE A 54 10.60 -1.80 8.91
N LEU A 55 9.51 -2.45 9.31
CA LEU A 55 9.37 -3.09 10.62
C LEU A 55 9.97 -4.49 10.58
N THR A 56 10.58 -4.90 11.68
CA THR A 56 10.94 -6.30 11.93
C THR A 56 9.87 -6.96 12.80
N GLU A 57 9.59 -8.24 12.56
CA GLU A 57 8.51 -8.95 13.26
C GLU A 57 8.68 -8.90 14.79
N ARG A 58 9.92 -9.03 15.29
CA ARG A 58 10.22 -9.06 16.73
C ARG A 58 10.01 -7.71 17.41
N THR A 59 10.29 -6.59 16.74
CA THR A 59 10.27 -5.25 17.33
C THR A 59 9.29 -4.29 16.67
N ALA A 60 8.28 -4.79 15.96
CA ALA A 60 7.37 -3.99 15.14
C ALA A 60 6.81 -2.73 15.84
N LYS A 61 6.43 -2.83 17.13
CA LYS A 61 5.96 -1.66 17.90
C LYS A 61 7.04 -0.61 18.12
N LEU A 62 8.25 -1.03 18.50
CA LEU A 62 9.38 -0.13 18.70
C LEU A 62 9.84 0.48 17.37
N ASP A 63 9.91 -0.35 16.33
CA ASP A 63 10.29 0.07 14.98
C ASP A 63 9.31 1.12 14.44
N MET A 64 8.01 0.99 14.74
CA MET A 64 7.00 1.98 14.35
C MET A 64 7.14 3.31 15.11
N LEU A 65 7.62 3.29 16.36
CA LEU A 65 7.86 4.48 17.17
C LEU A 65 9.19 5.17 16.86
N THR A 66 10.18 4.42 16.38
CA THR A 66 11.57 4.88 16.19
C THR A 66 12.02 4.82 14.73
N GLN A 67 11.08 5.01 13.81
CA GLN A 67 11.35 4.96 12.36
C GLN A 67 12.43 5.97 11.97
N THR A 68 13.47 5.48 11.28
CA THR A 68 14.53 6.34 10.75
C THR A 68 14.08 7.22 9.59
N ARG A 69 13.03 6.81 8.88
CA ARG A 69 12.46 7.53 7.74
C ARG A 69 11.02 7.11 7.50
N ILE A 70 10.22 8.06 7.01
CA ILE A 70 8.85 7.84 6.53
C ILE A 70 8.81 8.30 5.07
N ILE A 71 8.35 7.42 4.18
CA ILE A 71 8.29 7.68 2.74
C ILE A 71 6.83 7.63 2.31
N PHE A 72 6.40 8.63 1.52
CA PHE A 72 5.12 8.63 0.84
C PHE A 72 5.36 8.70 -0.66
N GLY A 73 4.82 7.73 -1.40
CA GLY A 73 4.84 7.66 -2.85
C GLY A 73 3.47 8.02 -3.40
N GLY A 74 3.36 9.22 -3.98
CA GLY A 74 2.17 9.76 -4.64
C GLY A 74 2.42 11.15 -5.19
N GLU A 75 1.47 11.65 -5.97
CA GLU A 75 1.50 13.04 -6.44
C GLU A 75 1.18 14.00 -5.31
N LYS A 76 1.69 15.24 -5.44
CA LYS A 76 1.35 16.31 -4.51
C LYS A 76 -0.11 16.68 -4.75
N ILE A 77 -0.94 16.41 -3.74
CA ILE A 77 -2.35 16.81 -3.68
C ILE A 77 -2.43 18.31 -3.40
#